data_AF-A0A3E2J3P5-F1
#
_entry.id   AF-A0A3E2J3P5-F1
#
_cell.length_a   1.000
_cell.length_b   1.000
_cell.length_c   1.000
_cell.angle_alpha   90.00
_cell.angle_beta   90.00
_cell.angle_gamma   90.00
#
_symmetry.space_group_name_H-M   'P 1'
#
loop_
_entity.id
_entity.type
_entity.pdbx_description
1 polymer ?
#
loop_
_entity_poly.entity_id
_entity_poly.type
_entity_poly.pdbx_seq_one_letter_code
_entity_poly.pdbx_strand_id
1 'polypeptide(L)'
;MSPIIEAIANIIESVTTAKSVAGTPNEEQINQNISLLLEFYWFKEVYRNEPYKELIETNQNVRIVIGISNVKKAQKNSRKQLQIKEKIMETITTEMEIS
;
A
#
# COMPACT_ATOMS: atom_id res chain seq x y z
N MET A 1 11.28 18.96 19.68
CA MET A 1 10.48 18.19 18.70
C MET A 1 11.42 17.41 17.81
N SER A 2 11.06 16.19 17.40
CA SER A 2 11.94 15.33 16.62
C SER A 2 11.94 15.73 15.14
N PRO A 3 13.11 15.95 14.50
CA PRO A 3 13.20 16.38 13.10
C PRO A 3 12.59 15.37 12.11
N ILE A 4 12.46 14.10 12.52
CA ILE A 4 11.82 13.04 11.73
C ILE A 4 10.30 13.27 11.64
N ILE A 5 9.67 13.72 12.72
CA ILE A 5 8.21 13.94 12.76
C ILE A 5 7.84 15.13 11.86
N GLU A 6 8.69 16.15 11.82
CA GLU A 6 8.53 17.34 11.00
C GLU A 6 8.74 17.05 9.50
N ALA A 7 9.68 16.17 9.16
CA ALA A 7 9.88 15.71 7.79
C ALA A 7 8.68 14.91 7.25
N ILE A 8 8.07 14.05 8.08
CA ILE A 8 6.86 13.30 7.70
C ILE A 8 5.67 14.25 7.51
N ALA A 9 5.51 15.24 8.39
CA ALA A 9 4.42 16.22 8.30
C ALA A 9 4.51 17.09 7.03
N ASN A 10 5.70 17.52 6.64
CA ASN A 10 5.90 18.35 5.44
C ASN A 10 5.66 17.61 4.12
N ILE A 11 5.90 16.29 4.08
CA ILE A 11 5.53 15.44 2.93
C ILE A 11 4.01 15.36 2.81
N ILE A 12 3.28 15.29 3.93
CA ILE A 12 1.82 15.15 3.96
C ILE A 12 1.12 16.42 3.43
N GLU A 13 1.62 17.62 3.73
CA GLU A 13 0.97 18.87 3.29
C GLU A 13 1.09 19.15 1.78
N SER A 14 2.21 18.79 1.15
CA SER A 14 2.48 19.10 -0.27
C SER A 14 1.71 18.22 -1.28
N VAL A 15 1.10 17.11 -0.85
CA VAL A 15 0.47 16.10 -1.72
C VAL A 15 -1.05 16.32 -1.90
N THR A 16 -1.63 17.29 -1.20
CA THR A 16 -3.10 17.48 -1.02
C THR A 16 -3.90 17.88 -2.28
N THR A 17 -3.32 17.91 -3.49
CA THR A 17 -4.01 18.40 -4.71
C THR A 17 -3.91 17.46 -5.92
N ALA A 18 -4.09 16.16 -5.75
CA ALA A 18 -4.24 15.24 -6.90
C ALA A 18 -5.60 14.54 -6.88
N LYS A 19 -6.62 15.12 -7.51
CA LYS A 19 -7.89 14.42 -7.78
C LYS A 19 -7.61 13.22 -8.70
N SER A 20 -8.06 12.04 -8.28
CA SER A 20 -7.89 10.79 -9.01
C SER A 20 -8.56 10.84 -10.39
N VAL A 21 -7.86 10.39 -11.43
CA VAL A 21 -8.47 10.07 -12.73
C VAL A 21 -9.21 8.74 -12.57
N ALA A 22 -10.46 8.66 -13.04
CA ALA A 22 -11.32 7.50 -12.82
C ALA A 22 -10.60 6.17 -13.17
N GLY A 23 -10.31 5.36 -12.14
CA GLY A 23 -9.70 4.02 -12.29
C GLY A 23 -8.25 3.89 -11.79
N THR A 24 -7.48 4.97 -11.70
CA THR A 24 -6.08 4.92 -11.24
C THR A 24 -5.98 5.55 -9.84
N PRO A 25 -5.54 4.82 -8.81
CA PRO A 25 -5.37 5.38 -7.48
C PRO A 25 -4.22 6.40 -7.50
N ASN A 26 -4.38 7.49 -6.76
CA ASN A 26 -3.29 8.45 -6.57
C ASN A 26 -2.34 7.98 -5.46
N GLU A 27 -1.19 8.63 -5.37
CA GLU A 27 -0.15 8.35 -4.37
C GLU A 27 -0.68 8.42 -2.92
N GLU A 28 -1.54 9.39 -2.63
CA GLU A 28 -2.15 9.56 -1.31
C GLU A 28 -2.98 8.34 -0.93
N GLN A 29 -3.85 7.88 -1.82
CA GLN A 29 -4.71 6.72 -1.61
C GLN A 29 -3.89 5.44 -1.44
N ILE A 30 -2.80 5.28 -2.21
CA ILE A 30 -1.88 4.15 -2.07
C ILE A 30 -1.23 4.18 -0.68
N ASN A 31 -0.67 5.32 -0.27
CA ASN A 31 0.03 5.44 1.01
C ASN A 31 -0.92 5.29 2.22
N GLN A 32 -2.15 5.80 2.10
CA GLN A 32 -3.20 5.56 3.09
C GLN A 32 -3.53 4.06 3.19
N ASN A 33 -3.67 3.37 2.06
CA ASN A 33 -3.94 1.94 2.05
C ASN A 33 -2.77 1.12 2.61
N ILE A 34 -1.51 1.48 2.30
CA ILE A 34 -0.32 0.84 2.90
C ILE A 34 -0.35 1.01 4.42
N SER A 35 -0.62 2.22 4.91
CA SER A 35 -0.70 2.51 6.35
C SER A 35 -1.76 1.65 7.04
N LEU A 36 -2.94 1.51 6.43
CA LEU A 36 -4.02 0.65 6.93
C LEU A 36 -3.64 -0.84 6.85
N LEU A 37 -2.94 -1.26 5.79
CA LEU A 37 -2.52 -2.65 5.63
C LEU A 37 -1.47 -3.04 6.67
N LEU A 38 -0.60 -2.13 7.10
CA LEU A 38 0.40 -2.36 8.16
C LEU A 38 -0.20 -2.69 9.54
N GLU A 39 -1.50 -2.46 9.73
CA GLU A 39 -2.24 -2.94 10.91
C GLU A 39 -2.46 -4.46 10.90
N PHE A 40 -2.44 -5.09 9.72
CA PHE A 40 -2.56 -6.55 9.61
C PHE A 40 -1.21 -7.23 9.79
N TYR A 41 -1.17 -8.22 10.69
CA TYR A 41 0.04 -9.00 10.96
C TYR A 41 0.70 -9.56 9.69
N TRP A 42 -0.08 -10.17 8.79
CA TRP A 42 0.45 -10.76 7.57
C TRP A 42 1.13 -9.74 6.65
N PHE A 43 0.60 -8.51 6.55
CA PHE A 43 1.18 -7.49 5.68
C PHE A 43 2.42 -6.87 6.32
N LYS A 44 2.44 -6.74 7.64
CA LYS A 44 3.62 -6.33 8.39
C LYS A 44 4.80 -7.27 8.17
N GLU A 45 4.57 -8.58 8.17
CA GLU A 45 5.60 -9.57 7.88
C GLU A 45 6.11 -9.46 6.43
N VAL A 46 5.20 -9.25 5.48
CA VAL A 46 5.58 -9.03 4.08
C VAL A 46 6.41 -7.75 3.92
N TYR A 47 6.00 -6.66 4.55
CA TYR A 47 6.69 -5.36 4.47
C TYR A 47 8.07 -5.35 5.18
N ARG A 48 8.34 -6.31 6.07
CA ARG A 48 9.66 -6.48 6.70
C ARG A 48 10.67 -7.21 5.81
N ASN A 49 10.20 -7.90 4.78
CA ASN A 49 11.06 -8.54 3.80
C ASN A 49 11.49 -7.48 2.78
N GLU A 50 12.78 -7.12 2.75
CA GLU A 50 13.27 -6.01 1.92
C GLU A 50 12.95 -6.16 0.42
N PRO A 51 13.11 -7.34 -0.23
CA PRO A 51 12.65 -7.53 -1.60
C PRO A 51 11.16 -7.23 -1.83
N TYR A 52 10.29 -7.68 -0.93
CA TYR A 52 8.85 -7.39 -1.05
C TYR A 52 8.53 -5.92 -0.76
N LYS A 53 9.23 -5.32 0.21
CA LYS A 53 9.08 -3.90 0.53
C LYS A 53 9.46 -3.02 -0.65
N GLU A 54 10.58 -3.31 -1.33
CA GLU A 54 11.00 -2.59 -2.53
C GLU A 54 9.91 -2.64 -3.61
N LEU A 55 9.33 -3.81 -3.86
CA LEU A 55 8.20 -3.95 -4.80
C LEU A 55 6.97 -3.15 -4.33
N ILE A 56 6.63 -3.18 -3.04
CA ILE A 56 5.51 -2.40 -2.49
C ILE A 56 5.74 -0.89 -2.62
N GLU A 57 6.98 -0.42 -2.49
CA GLU A 57 7.33 1.00 -2.52
C GLU A 57 7.52 1.53 -3.94
N THR A 58 7.98 0.70 -4.88
CA THR A 58 8.44 1.16 -6.20
C THR A 58 7.74 0.53 -7.39
N ASN A 59 7.25 -0.72 -7.29
CA ASN A 59 6.63 -1.41 -8.44
C ASN A 59 5.20 -0.90 -8.69
N GLN A 60 4.96 -0.36 -9.89
CA GLN A 60 3.69 0.26 -10.25
C GLN A 60 2.50 -0.70 -10.17
N ASN A 61 2.65 -1.96 -10.56
CA ASN A 61 1.56 -2.94 -10.56
C ASN A 61 1.12 -3.29 -9.13
N VAL A 62 2.09 -3.56 -8.25
CA VAL A 62 1.83 -3.81 -6.82
C VAL A 62 1.14 -2.60 -6.19
N ARG A 63 1.64 -1.39 -6.46
CA ARG A 63 1.10 -0.14 -5.91
C ARG A 63 -0.33 0.14 -6.39
N ILE A 64 -0.62 -0.09 -7.67
CA ILE A 64 -1.99 0.04 -8.21
C ILE A 64 -2.94 -0.93 -7.51
N VAL A 65 -2.56 -2.20 -7.35
CA VAL A 65 -3.39 -3.20 -6.66
C VAL A 65 -3.69 -2.79 -5.22
N ILE A 66 -2.71 -2.25 -4.51
CA ILE A 66 -2.89 -1.70 -3.17
C ILE A 66 -3.84 -0.49 -3.20
N GLY A 67 -3.62 0.47 -4.10
CA GLY A 67 -4.43 1.70 -4.16
C GLY A 67 -5.91 1.47 -4.49
N ILE A 68 -6.22 0.52 -5.38
CA ILE A 68 -7.63 0.18 -5.71
C ILE A 68 -8.30 -0.71 -4.65
N SER A 69 -7.54 -1.27 -3.72
CA SER A 69 -8.07 -2.16 -2.70
C SER A 69 -8.87 -1.40 -1.66
N ASN A 70 -10.06 -1.92 -1.31
CA ASN A 70 -10.88 -1.34 -0.25
C ASN A 70 -10.45 -1.91 1.12
N VAL A 71 -9.32 -1.42 1.63
CA VAL A 71 -8.70 -1.88 2.88
C VAL A 71 -9.60 -1.62 4.10
N LYS A 72 -10.32 -0.49 4.11
CA LYS A 72 -11.31 -0.18 5.15
C LYS A 72 -12.40 -1.25 5.28
N LYS A 73 -12.81 -1.86 4.16
CA LYS A 73 -13.76 -2.99 4.16
C LYS A 73 -13.11 -4.28 4.65
N ALA A 74 -11.82 -4.49 4.39
CA ALA A 74 -11.08 -5.66 4.89
C ALA A 74 -11.00 -5.71 6.42
N GLN A 75 -10.85 -4.56 7.08
CA GLN A 75 -10.83 -4.48 8.55
C GLN A 75 -12.10 -5.04 9.21
N LYS A 76 -13.24 -5.02 8.49
CA LYS A 76 -14.55 -5.47 9.00
C LYS A 76 -14.99 -6.82 8.44
N ASN A 77 -14.27 -7.38 7.48
CA ASN A 77 -14.71 -8.56 6.73
C ASN A 77 -13.52 -9.47 6.40
N SER A 78 -13.44 -10.61 7.09
CA SER A 78 -12.38 -11.60 6.94
C SER A 78 -12.26 -12.16 5.52
N ARG A 79 -13.38 -12.39 4.82
CA ARG A 79 -13.36 -12.82 3.42
C ARG A 79 -12.72 -11.75 2.53
N LYS A 80 -13.05 -10.48 2.76
CA LYS A 80 -12.47 -9.37 2.00
C LYS A 80 -10.99 -9.18 2.31
N GLN A 81 -10.60 -9.38 3.56
CA GLN A 81 -9.20 -9.39 3.99
C GLN A 81 -8.42 -10.49 3.26
N LEU A 82 -8.94 -11.72 3.21
CA LEU A 82 -8.31 -12.83 2.50
C LEU A 82 -8.15 -12.53 1.01
N GLN A 83 -9.19 -12.03 0.34
CA GLN A 83 -9.14 -11.65 -1.07
C GLN A 83 -8.08 -10.58 -1.37
N ILE A 84 -7.96 -9.57 -0.50
CA ILE A 84 -6.95 -8.51 -0.67
C ILE A 84 -5.55 -9.08 -0.44
N LYS A 85 -5.38 -9.92 0.59
CA LYS A 85 -4.12 -10.61 0.86
C LYS A 85 -3.68 -11.43 -0.34
N GLU A 86 -4.53 -12.32 -0.85
CA GLU A 86 -4.25 -13.18 -2.00
C GLU A 86 -3.84 -12.35 -3.21
N LYS A 87 -4.62 -11.32 -3.55
CA LYS A 87 -4.34 -10.47 -4.71
C LYS A 87 -3.00 -9.73 -4.59
N ILE A 88 -2.68 -9.18 -3.42
CA ILE A 88 -1.41 -8.48 -3.20
C ILE A 88 -0.24 -9.47 -3.28
N MET A 89 -0.34 -10.64 -2.62
CA MET A 89 0.72 -11.64 -2.61
C MET A 89 0.96 -12.25 -3.99
N GLU A 90 -0.10 -12.53 -4.74
CA GLU A 90 -0.01 -12.98 -6.13
C GLU A 90 0.76 -11.95 -6.97
N THR A 91 0.36 -10.67 -6.90
CA THR A 91 1.02 -9.60 -7.65
C THR A 91 2.50 -9.48 -7.27
N ILE A 92 2.83 -9.47 -5.97
CA ILE A 92 4.22 -9.40 -5.51
C ILE A 92 5.05 -10.58 -6.03
N THR A 93 4.48 -11.80 -5.99
CA THR A 93 5.19 -13.00 -6.44
C THR A 93 5.41 -12.98 -7.94
N THR A 94 4.39 -12.60 -8.73
CA THR A 94 4.53 -12.45 -10.19
C THR A 94 5.59 -11.43 -10.57
N GLU A 95 5.61 -10.26 -9.93
CA GLU A 95 6.60 -9.22 -10.23
C GLU A 95 8.02 -9.65 -9.80
N MET A 96 8.14 -10.44 -8.73
CA MET A 96 9.41 -10.99 -8.28
C MET A 96 10.00 -12.04 -9.24
N GLU A 97 9.16 -12.86 -9.87
CA GLU A 97 9.61 -13.86 -10.86
C GLU A 97 10.06 -13.23 -12.19
N ILE A 98 9.65 -11.99 -12.46
CA ILE A 98 9.94 -11.25 -13.70
C ILE A 98 11.14 -10.30 -13.51
N SER A 99 11.58 -10.06 -12.26
CA SER A 99 12.68 -9.15 -11.88
C SER A 99 14.03 -9.87 -11.79
#